data_AF-A0A9E2N2L6-F1
#
_entry.id   AF-A0A9E2N2L6-F1
#
_cell.length_a   1.000
_cell.length_b   1.000
_cell.length_c   1.000
_cell.angle_alpha   90.00
_cell.angle_beta   90.00
_cell.angle_gamma   90.00
#
_symmetry.space_group_name_H-M   'P 1'
#
loop_
_entity.id
_entity.type
_entity.pdbx_description
1 polymer ?
#
loop_
_entity_poly.entity_id
_entity_poly.type
_entity_poly.pdbx_seq_one_letter_code
_entity_poly.pdbx_strand_id
1 'polypeptide(L)' 'GDDIPIEERPAREITHVRGRRITPEGVEVLYPAFDVTPHALITAIITEKGLAREPYRAGIQALFNS' A
#
# COMPACT_ATOMS: atom_id res chain seq x y z
N GLY A 1 -2.60 10.99 3.09
CA GLY A 1 -2.50 9.96 2.04
C GLY A 1 -1.63 10.47 0.94
N ASP A 2 -2.00 11.65 0.44
CA ASP A 2 -1.36 12.36 -0.69
C ASP A 2 0.13 12.64 -0.51
N ASP A 3 0.63 12.70 0.73
CA ASP A 3 2.06 12.87 1.02
C ASP A 3 2.88 11.57 0.91
N ILE A 4 2.25 10.41 0.67
CA ILE A 4 2.93 9.11 0.54
C ILE A 4 3.35 8.92 -0.92
N PRO A 5 4.65 8.89 -1.25
CA PRO A 5 5.10 8.63 -2.61
C PRO A 5 4.74 7.20 -3.04
N ILE A 6 4.22 7.05 -4.25
CA ILE A 6 3.91 5.74 -4.83
C ILE A 6 5.13 5.23 -5.61
N GLU A 7 5.65 4.07 -5.22
CA GLU A 7 6.74 3.39 -5.92
C GLU A 7 6.24 2.81 -7.25
N GLU A 8 6.91 3.12 -8.36
CA GLU A 8 6.74 2.44 -9.65
C GLU A 8 7.79 1.33 -9.78
N ARG A 9 7.33 0.09 -10.01
CA ARG A 9 8.21 -1.09 -10.08
C ARG A 9 8.57 -1.47 -11.52
N PRO A 10 9.64 -2.26 -11.73
CA PRO A 10 10.05 -2.64 -13.07
C PRO A 10 8.94 -3.38 -13.83
N ALA A 11 8.69 -2.94 -15.07
CA ALA A 11 7.75 -3.55 -16.02
C ALA A 11 7.91 -5.08 -16.18
N ARG A 12 9.12 -5.60 -15.91
CA ARG A 12 9.42 -7.03 -15.99
C ARG A 12 8.57 -7.87 -15.04
N GLU A 13 8.21 -7.35 -13.87
CA GLU A 13 7.45 -8.10 -12.85
C GLU A 13 6.01 -8.43 -13.29
N ILE A 14 5.44 -7.65 -14.20
CA ILE A 14 4.11 -7.88 -14.76
C ILE A 14 4.13 -8.44 -16.18
N THR A 15 5.18 -8.17 -16.95
CA THR A 15 5.34 -8.75 -18.29
C THR A 15 5.83 -10.19 -18.26
N HIS A 16 6.45 -10.65 -17.15
CA HIS A 16 7.03 -11.99 -17.00
C HIS A 16 6.61 -12.68 -15.70
N VAL A 17 6.30 -13.97 -15.77
CA VAL A 17 6.06 -14.84 -14.62
C VAL A 17 7.06 -15.99 -14.64
N ARG A 18 7.77 -16.21 -13.53
CA ARG A 18 8.85 -17.22 -13.42
C ARG A 18 9.89 -17.10 -14.55
N GLY A 19 10.21 -15.88 -14.94
CA GLY A 19 11.16 -15.58 -16.03
C GLY A 19 10.63 -15.77 -17.44
N ARG A 20 9.38 -16.21 -17.63
CA ARG A 20 8.74 -16.38 -18.94
C ARG A 20 7.83 -15.20 -19.25
N ARG A 21 7.98 -14.61 -20.44
CA ARG A 21 7.12 -13.52 -20.92
C ARG A 21 5.68 -14.02 -21.09
N ILE A 22 4.72 -13.28 -20.56
CA ILE A 22 3.27 -13.57 -20.63
C ILE A 22 2.46 -12.48 -21.35
N THR A 23 3.15 -11.46 -21.85
CA THR A 23 2.58 -10.31 -22.58
C THR A 23 3.20 -10.21 -23.96
N PRO A 24 2.55 -9.57 -24.95
CA PRO A 24 3.17 -9.30 -26.24
C PRO A 24 4.46 -8.46 -26.11
N GLU A 25 5.29 -8.49 -27.15
CA GLU A 25 6.49 -7.65 -27.19
C GLU A 25 6.14 -6.17 -27.42
N GLY A 26 6.86 -5.28 -26.75
CA GLY A 26 6.70 -3.83 -26.88
C GLY A 26 5.49 -3.19 -26.19
N VAL A 27 4.69 -3.94 -25.42
CA VAL A 27 3.56 -3.35 -24.69
C VAL A 27 4.04 -2.47 -23.54
N GLU A 28 3.46 -1.28 -23.43
CA GLU A 28 3.63 -0.41 -22.27
C GLU A 28 2.82 -0.94 -21.09
N VAL A 29 3.30 -0.67 -19.88
CA VAL A 29 2.68 -1.14 -18.66
C VAL A 29 2.75 -0.09 -17.56
N LEU A 30 1.75 -0.10 -16.68
CA LEU A 30 1.67 0.71 -15.48
C LEU A 30 1.82 -0.23 -14.27
N TYR A 31 2.76 0.04 -13.36
CA TYR A 31 2.96 -0.83 -12.20
C TYR A 31 3.30 -0.08 -10.90
N PRO A 32 2.32 0.67 -10.34
CA PRO A 32 2.41 1.15 -8.98
C PRO A 32 2.45 -0.03 -8.02
N ALA A 33 3.45 -0.06 -7.14
CA ALA A 33 3.63 -1.11 -6.14
C ALA A 33 2.59 -1.06 -5.01
N PHE A 34 2.05 0.15 -4.76
CA PHE A 34 1.17 0.43 -3.65
C PHE A 34 0.04 1.38 -4.08
N ASP A 35 -1.04 1.36 -3.32
CA ASP A 35 -2.09 2.37 -3.32
C ASP A 35 -2.33 2.90 -1.89
N VAL A 36 -3.16 3.93 -1.76
CA VAL A 36 -3.50 4.53 -0.48
C VAL A 36 -4.98 4.30 -0.19
N THR A 37 -5.27 3.61 0.93
CA THR A 37 -6.63 3.46 1.44
C THR A 37 -6.98 4.62 2.39
N PRO A 38 -8.02 5.44 2.11
CA PRO A 38 -8.49 6.46 3.04
C PRO A 38 -8.95 5.86 4.38
N HIS A 39 -8.68 6.55 5.49
CA HIS A 39 -8.97 6.03 6.84
C HIS A 39 -10.46 5.72 7.09
N ALA A 40 -11.37 6.43 6.40
CA ALA A 40 -12.81 6.20 6.49
C ALA A 40 -13.24 4.81 5.98
N LEU A 41 -12.39 4.12 5.20
CA LEU A 41 -12.63 2.76 4.72
C LEU A 41 -12.04 1.68 5.65
N ILE A 42 -11.39 2.07 6.74
CA ILE A 42 -10.70 1.16 7.67
C ILE A 42 -11.54 1.05 8.95
N THR A 43 -11.83 -0.18 9.39
CA THR A 43 -12.58 -0.44 10.64
C THR A 43 -11.72 -0.25 11.90
N ALA A 44 -10.48 -0.75 11.87
CA ALA A 44 -9.51 -0.62 12.95
C ALA A 44 -8.08 -0.87 12.45
N ILE A 45 -7.09 -0.36 13.17
CA ILE A 45 -5.67 -0.66 12.98
C ILE A 45 -5.21 -1.47 14.19
N ILE A 46 -4.69 -2.67 13.95
CA ILE A 46 -4.19 -3.58 15.00
C ILE A 46 -2.67 -3.46 15.06
N THR A 47 -2.14 -3.29 16.26
CA THR A 47 -0.71 -3.15 16.56
C THR A 47 -0.33 -4.06 17.73
N GLU A 48 0.96 -4.23 17.98
CA GLU A 48 1.50 -4.91 19.16
C GLU A 48 1.15 -4.20 20.48
N LYS A 49 0.84 -2.91 20.42
CA LYS A 49 0.43 -2.08 21.58
C LYS A 49 -1.09 -2.04 21.79
N GLY A 50 -1.87 -2.72 20.94
CA GLY A 50 -3.32 -2.75 21.01
C GLY A 50 -3.99 -2.26 19.73
N LEU A 51 -5.23 -1.77 19.85
CA LEU A 51 -6.13 -1.51 18.74
C LEU A 51 -6.52 -0.03 18.68
N ALA A 52 -6.36 0.60 17.51
CA ALA A 52 -6.85 1.94 17.22
C ALA A 52 -8.13 1.90 16.35
N ARG A 53 -9.11 2.74 16.69
CA ARG A 53 -10.34 2.99 15.93
C ARG A 53 -10.51 4.49 15.69
N GLU A 54 -11.45 4.86 14.84
CA GLU A 54 -11.87 6.25 14.67
C GLU A 54 -12.27 6.87 16.04
N PRO A 55 -11.77 8.08 16.39
CA PRO A 55 -10.86 8.94 15.62
C PRO A 55 -9.40 8.49 15.65
N TYR A 56 -8.84 8.15 14.47
CA TYR A 56 -7.54 7.49 14.37
C TYR A 56 -6.37 8.32 14.91
N ARG A 57 -6.38 9.64 14.71
CA ARG A 57 -5.27 10.51 15.18
C ARG A 57 -5.07 10.40 16.69
N ALA A 58 -6.15 10.45 17.47
CA ALA A 58 -6.08 10.37 18.93
C ALA A 58 -5.66 8.97 19.39
N GLY A 59 -6.24 7.92 18.81
CA GLY A 59 -5.90 6.54 19.13
C GLY A 59 -4.44 6.21 18.84
N ILE A 60 -3.94 6.63 17.66
CA ILE A 60 -2.54 6.44 17.27
C ILE A 60 -1.61 7.21 18.22
N GLN A 61 -1.90 8.47 18.52
CA GLN A 61 -1.08 9.27 19.45
C GLN A 61 -1.00 8.65 20.85
N ALA A 62 -2.10 8.08 21.35
CA ALA A 62 -2.11 7.36 22.63
C ALA A 62 -1.19 6.13 22.61
N LEU A 63 -1.20 5.34 21.53
CA LEU A 63 -0.33 4.15 21.36
C LEU A 63 1.16 4.51 21.24
N PHE A 64 1.50 5.67 20.67
CA PHE A 64 2.89 6.13 20.64
C PHE A 64 3.42 6.52 22.04
N ASN A 65 2.55 7.00 22.92
CA ASN A 65 2.90 7.50 24.25
C ASN A 65 2.76 6.45 25.37
N SER A 66 2.26 5.25 25.06
CA SER A 66 2.16 4.12 26.00
C SER A 66 3.45 3.31 26.09
#